data_AF-A0A2K2AU23-F1
#
_entry.id   AF-A0A2K2AU23-F1
#
_cell.length_a   1.000
_cell.length_b   1.000
_cell.length_c   1.000
_cell.angle_alpha   90.00
_cell.angle_beta   90.00
_cell.angle_gamma   90.00
#
_symmetry.space_group_name_H-M   'P 1'
#
loop_
_entity.id
_entity.type
_entity.pdbx_description
1 polymer ?
#
loop_
_entity_poly.entity_id
_entity_poly.type
_entity_poly.pdbx_seq_one_letter_code
_entity_poly.pdbx_strand_id
1 'polypeptide(L)'
;MELLDEDIRLWSAGRETNIRLLLSTLHPILWPDSGWYAIPLTSLVESSQVKKVHQKARLCLHPDKLQQRGATLPQKYVAEKTFSILLDAWAAFVSQDFCLTRDDSGSFLYSFENQQEKLACSIG
;
A
#
# COMPACT_ATOMS: atom_id res chain seq x y z
N MET A 1 15.01 0.65 16.25
CA MET A 1 14.03 0.00 15.35
C MET A 1 12.78 -0.40 16.11
N GLU A 2 12.88 -0.89 17.35
CA GLU A 2 11.73 -1.30 18.19
C GLU A 2 10.56 -0.29 18.27
N LEU A 3 10.83 1.02 18.36
CA LEU A 3 9.77 2.04 18.36
C LEU A 3 9.00 2.09 17.04
N LEU A 4 9.69 1.94 15.90
CA LEU A 4 9.06 1.93 14.57
C LEU A 4 8.21 0.68 14.38
N ASP A 5 8.69 -0.47 14.88
CA ASP A 5 7.92 -1.71 14.86
C ASP A 5 6.65 -1.57 15.70
N GLU A 6 6.73 -0.97 16.88
CA GLU A 6 5.56 -0.74 17.72
C GLU A 6 4.56 0.21 17.04
N ASP A 7 5.02 1.31 16.44
CA ASP A 7 4.17 2.24 15.68
C ASP A 7 3.47 1.54 14.52
N ILE A 8 4.17 0.69 13.76
CA ILE A 8 3.61 -0.09 12.64
C ILE A 8 2.60 -1.13 13.15
N ARG A 9 2.87 -1.77 14.30
CA ARG A 9 1.96 -2.75 14.91
C ARG A 9 0.70 -2.07 15.42
N LEU A 10 0.81 -0.98 16.17
CA LEU A 10 -0.34 -0.19 16.62
C LEU A 10 -1.13 0.39 15.45
N TRP A 11 -0.43 0.76 14.38
CA TRP A 11 -1.06 1.24 13.16
C TRP A 11 -1.80 0.15 12.39
N SER A 12 -1.31 -1.08 12.35
CA SER A 12 -1.96 -2.15 11.59
C SER A 12 -2.99 -2.92 12.41
N ALA A 13 -2.84 -2.98 13.73
CA ALA A 13 -3.66 -3.78 14.62
C ALA A 13 -5.18 -3.55 14.46
N GLY A 14 -5.89 -4.63 14.17
CA GLY A 14 -7.35 -4.68 14.03
C GLY A 14 -7.87 -4.10 12.72
N ARG A 15 -6.97 -3.74 11.78
CA ARG A 15 -7.31 -3.16 10.47
C ARG A 15 -6.46 -3.68 9.33
N GLU A 16 -5.61 -4.67 9.56
CA GLU A 16 -4.71 -5.29 8.59
C GLU A 16 -5.41 -5.90 7.37
N THR A 17 -6.68 -6.27 7.48
CA THR A 17 -7.47 -6.82 6.36
C THR A 17 -8.29 -5.78 5.61
N ASN A 18 -8.30 -4.52 6.07
CA ASN A 18 -9.13 -3.46 5.51
C ASN A 18 -8.29 -2.35 4.90
N ILE A 19 -8.06 -2.45 3.59
CA ILE A 19 -7.25 -1.49 2.84
C ILE A 19 -7.75 -0.04 2.97
N ARG A 20 -9.07 0.17 3.14
CA ARG A 20 -9.65 1.52 3.25
C ARG A 20 -9.23 2.18 4.57
N LEU A 21 -9.26 1.42 5.67
CA LEU A 21 -8.81 1.89 6.98
C LEU A 21 -7.30 2.15 6.99
N LEU A 22 -6.52 1.23 6.41
CA LEU A 22 -5.06 1.38 6.33
C LEU A 22 -4.68 2.63 5.53
N LEU A 23 -5.24 2.84 4.34
CA LEU A 23 -4.96 4.02 3.51
C LEU A 23 -5.40 5.32 4.18
N SER A 24 -6.54 5.32 4.88
CA SER A 24 -7.04 6.50 5.60
C SER A 24 -6.12 6.92 6.74
N THR A 25 -5.54 5.93 7.43
CA THR A 25 -4.69 6.12 8.62
C THR A 25 -3.20 5.97 8.33
N LEU A 26 -2.78 5.97 7.06
CA LEU A 26 -1.39 5.78 6.67
C LEU A 26 -0.51 7.01 7.03
N HIS A 27 -1.10 8.19 7.16
CA HIS A 27 -0.38 9.44 7.47
C HIS A 27 0.51 9.42 8.73
N PRO A 28 0.05 8.98 9.92
CA PRO A 28 0.85 9.00 11.15
C PRO A 28 2.09 8.12 11.16
N ILE A 29 2.11 7.02 10.40
CA ILE A 29 3.30 6.15 10.33
C ILE A 29 4.32 6.62 9.30
N LEU A 30 3.92 7.52 8.40
CA LEU A 30 4.82 8.10 7.42
C LEU A 30 5.47 9.37 7.96
N TRP A 31 6.66 9.65 7.46
CA TRP A 31 7.39 10.86 7.82
C TRP A 31 6.79 12.09 7.11
N PRO A 32 6.97 13.31 7.67
CA PRO A 32 6.38 14.54 7.13
C PRO A 32 6.66 14.79 5.63
N ASP A 33 7.87 14.48 5.16
CA ASP A 33 8.29 14.67 3.76
C ASP A 33 7.98 13.48 2.83
N SER A 34 7.15 12.54 3.28
CA SER A 34 6.67 11.43 2.45
C SER A 34 5.76 11.92 1.31
N GLY A 35 5.18 13.12 1.44
CA GLY A 35 4.17 13.60 0.49
C GLY A 35 2.83 12.88 0.63
N TRP A 36 2.63 12.16 1.74
CA TRP A 36 1.37 11.51 2.08
C TRP A 36 0.50 12.42 2.95
N TYR A 37 -0.79 12.47 2.64
CA TYR A 37 -1.79 13.26 3.36
C TYR A 37 -2.85 12.36 4.00
N ALA A 38 -3.47 12.81 5.08
CA ALA A 38 -4.61 12.12 5.67
C ALA A 38 -5.78 12.08 4.68
N ILE A 39 -6.31 10.89 4.42
CA ILE A 39 -7.41 10.68 3.47
C ILE A 39 -8.64 10.26 4.27
N PRO A 40 -9.77 10.98 4.18
CA PRO A 40 -10.96 10.58 4.91
C PRO A 40 -11.58 9.32 4.30
N LEU A 41 -12.16 8.47 5.14
CA LEU A 41 -12.85 7.25 4.68
C LEU A 41 -14.00 7.53 3.71
N THR A 42 -14.61 8.71 3.80
CA THR A 42 -15.66 9.17 2.87
C THR A 42 -15.16 9.29 1.43
N SER A 43 -13.86 9.53 1.22
CA SER A 43 -13.23 9.52 -0.11
C SER A 43 -12.85 8.12 -0.60
N LEU A 44 -12.90 7.10 0.27
CA LEU A 44 -12.55 5.71 0.00
C LEU A 44 -13.81 4.81 -0.07
N VAL A 45 -14.97 5.39 -0.41
CA VAL A 45 -16.23 4.66 -0.55
C VAL A 45 -16.26 3.84 -1.85
N GLU A 46 -15.80 4.44 -2.94
CA GLU A 46 -15.81 3.83 -4.27
C GLU A 46 -14.52 3.03 -4.52
N SER A 47 -14.64 1.83 -5.09
CA SER A 47 -13.48 0.98 -5.41
C SER A 47 -12.46 1.70 -6.31
N SER A 48 -12.90 2.52 -7.27
CA SER A 48 -11.99 3.28 -8.15
C SER A 48 -11.08 4.24 -7.38
N GLN A 49 -11.58 4.86 -6.30
CA GLN A 49 -10.81 5.75 -5.44
C GLN A 49 -9.82 4.98 -4.58
N VAL A 50 -10.24 3.82 -4.03
CA VAL A 50 -9.34 2.93 -3.28
C VAL A 50 -8.18 2.50 -4.17
N LYS A 51 -8.43 2.11 -5.42
CA LYS A 51 -7.39 1.74 -6.40
C LYS A 51 -6.40 2.89 -6.65
N LYS A 52 -6.90 4.11 -6.89
CA LYS A 52 -6.07 5.31 -7.09
C LYS A 52 -5.21 5.66 -5.87
N VAL A 53 -5.78 5.61 -4.67
CA VAL A 53 -5.07 5.95 -3.44
C VAL A 53 -4.04 4.87 -3.09
N HIS A 54 -4.38 3.59 -3.26
CA HIS A 54 -3.44 2.49 -3.11
C HIS A 54 -2.25 2.63 -4.07
N GLN A 55 -2.49 2.97 -5.33
CA GLN A 55 -1.43 3.21 -6.31
C GLN A 55 -0.48 4.33 -5.84
N LYS A 56 -1.03 5.44 -5.33
CA LYS A 56 -0.22 6.51 -4.73
C LYS A 56 0.61 6.01 -3.54
N ALA A 57 0.04 5.17 -2.68
CA ALA A 57 0.74 4.63 -1.52
C ALA A 57 1.93 3.77 -1.95
N ARG A 58 1.73 2.86 -2.92
CA ARG A 58 2.80 2.04 -3.49
C ARG A 58 3.94 2.90 -4.04
N LEU A 59 3.63 3.95 -4.78
CA LEU A 59 4.65 4.86 -5.33
C LEU A 59 5.40 5.62 -4.23
N CYS A 60 4.72 6.00 -3.16
CA CYS A 60 5.34 6.66 -2.00
C CYS A 60 6.30 5.74 -1.25
N LEU A 61 5.95 4.46 -1.13
CA LEU A 61 6.71 3.45 -0.38
C LEU A 61 7.74 2.72 -1.25
N HIS A 62 7.75 2.94 -2.56
CA HIS A 62 8.63 2.23 -3.47
C HIS A 62 10.11 2.62 -3.24
N PRO A 63 11.04 1.65 -3.15
CA PRO A 63 12.45 1.92 -2.87
C PRO A 63 13.11 2.91 -3.84
N ASP A 64 12.74 2.94 -5.12
CA ASP A 64 13.26 3.93 -6.08
C ASP A 64 12.92 5.37 -5.67
N LYS A 65 11.67 5.62 -5.25
CA LYS A 65 11.23 6.96 -4.84
C LYS A 65 11.83 7.37 -3.50
N LEU A 66 12.01 6.41 -2.60
CA LEU A 66 12.73 6.62 -1.35
C LEU A 66 14.20 6.96 -1.59
N GLN A 67 14.84 6.24 -2.52
CA GLN A 67 16.24 6.49 -2.88
C GLN A 67 16.41 7.87 -3.53
N GLN A 68 15.50 8.27 -4.44
CA GLN A 68 15.51 9.59 -5.06
C GLN A 68 15.36 10.74 -4.06
N ARG A 69 14.65 10.53 -2.94
CA ARG A 69 14.42 11.53 -1.89
C ARG A 69 15.46 11.49 -0.77
N GLY A 70 16.47 10.62 -0.86
CA GLY A 70 17.48 10.48 0.20
C GLY A 70 16.93 9.88 1.49
N ALA A 71 15.99 8.94 1.39
CA ALA A 71 15.38 8.31 2.56
C ALA A 71 16.42 7.62 3.45
N THR A 72 16.28 7.84 4.75
CA THR A 72 17.10 7.25 5.81
C THR A 72 16.78 5.76 5.98
N LEU A 73 17.72 5.00 6.56
CA LEU A 73 17.54 3.60 6.94
C LEU A 73 16.21 3.31 7.68
N PRO A 74 15.81 4.06 8.73
CA PRO A 74 14.53 3.84 9.40
C PRO A 74 13.31 4.10 8.50
N GLN A 75 13.37 5.07 7.59
CA GLN A 75 12.28 5.33 6.64
C GLN A 75 12.10 4.20 5.64
N LYS A 76 13.22 3.65 5.14
CA LYS A 76 13.21 2.46 4.28
C LYS A 76 12.58 1.26 4.99
N TYR A 77 12.96 1.05 6.25
CA TYR A 77 12.39 -0.02 7.09
C TYR A 77 10.87 0.14 7.28
N VAL A 78 10.42 1.33 7.68
CA VAL A 78 8.98 1.61 7.84
C VAL A 78 8.24 1.38 6.53
N ALA A 79 8.79 1.86 5.42
CA ALA A 79 8.16 1.72 4.13
C ALA A 79 8.01 0.27 3.69
N GLU A 80 9.05 -0.55 3.89
CA GLU A 80 9.03 -1.98 3.58
C GLU A 80 7.94 -2.73 4.39
N LYS A 81 7.91 -2.52 5.71
CA LYS A 81 6.91 -3.16 6.58
C LYS A 81 5.49 -2.72 6.24
N THR A 82 5.29 -1.43 6.04
CA THR A 82 4.00 -0.84 5.68
C THR A 82 3.52 -1.34 4.32
N PHE A 83 4.43 -1.44 3.36
CA PHE A 83 4.13 -1.95 2.01
C PHE A 83 3.65 -3.40 2.05
N SER A 84 4.28 -4.26 2.86
CA SER A 84 3.83 -5.64 3.04
C SER A 84 2.39 -5.72 3.54
N ILE A 85 2.04 -4.94 4.58
CA ILE A 85 0.69 -4.93 5.17
C ILE A 85 -0.35 -4.42 4.15
N LEU A 86 0.00 -3.36 3.41
CA LEU A 86 -0.88 -2.83 2.37
C LEU A 86 -1.11 -3.84 1.23
N LEU A 87 -0.07 -4.61 0.86
CA LEU A 87 -0.17 -5.63 -0.17
C LEU A 87 -1.15 -6.75 0.22
N ASP A 88 -1.07 -7.23 1.46
CA ASP A 88 -1.97 -8.26 1.98
C ASP A 88 -3.43 -7.77 2.02
N ALA A 89 -3.64 -6.56 2.54
CA ALA A 89 -4.97 -5.94 2.58
C ALA A 89 -5.53 -5.67 1.17
N TRP A 90 -4.67 -5.30 0.23
CA TRP A 90 -5.03 -5.10 -1.17
C TRP A 90 -5.45 -6.42 -1.83
N ALA A 91 -4.73 -7.52 -1.58
CA ALA A 91 -5.09 -8.83 -2.10
C ALA A 91 -6.48 -9.27 -1.62
N ALA A 92 -6.80 -9.02 -0.35
CA ALA A 92 -8.14 -9.25 0.19
C ALA A 92 -9.20 -8.37 -0.49
N PHE A 93 -8.90 -7.08 -0.68
CA PHE A 93 -9.79 -6.13 -1.37
C PHE A 93 -10.06 -6.53 -2.81
N VAL A 94 -9.03 -6.89 -3.59
CA VAL A 94 -9.17 -7.34 -4.97
C VAL A 94 -9.95 -8.64 -5.04
N SER A 95 -9.71 -9.59 -4.12
CA SER A 95 -10.48 -10.83 -4.06
C SER A 95 -11.98 -10.58 -3.84
N GLN A 96 -12.32 -9.58 -3.01
CA GLN A 96 -13.70 -9.19 -2.76
C GLN A 96 -14.32 -8.40 -3.92
N ASP A 97 -13.57 -7.46 -4.53
CA ASP A 97 -14.01 -6.65 -5.67
C ASP A 97 -14.19 -7.52 -6.93
N PHE A 98 -13.28 -8.46 -7.17
CA PHE A 98 -13.31 -9.39 -8.31
C PHE A 98 -14.42 -10.43 -8.21
N CYS A 99 -14.82 -10.83 -7.01
CA CYS A 99 -15.96 -11.73 -6.82
C CYS A 99 -17.29 -11.08 -7.26
N LEU A 100 -17.34 -9.74 -7.36
CA LEU A 100 -18.50 -8.98 -7.82
C LEU A 100 -18.51 -8.72 -9.34
N THR A 101 -17.41 -9.02 -10.05
CA THR A 101 -17.25 -8.74 -11.49
C THR A 101 -16.89 -9.99 -12.30
N ARG A 102 -17.52 -11.14 -12.02
CA ARG A 102 -17.53 -12.25 -12.98
C ARG A 102 -18.53 -11.92 -14.09
N ASP A 103 -18.06 -11.37 -15.19
CA ASP A 103 -18.75 -11.54 -16.47
C ASP A 103 -18.38 -12.91 -17.08
N ASP A 104 -19.29 -13.50 -17.85
CA ASP A 104 -19.25 -14.86 -18.42
C ASP A 104 -18.02 -15.18 -19.29
N SER A 105 -17.09 -14.25 -19.52
CA SER A 105 -15.94 -14.43 -20.41
C SER A 105 -14.64 -14.85 -19.73
N GLY A 106 -14.56 -14.85 -18.39
CA GLY A 106 -13.41 -15.42 -17.66
C GLY A 106 -12.06 -14.77 -17.97
N SER A 107 -12.03 -13.51 -18.43
CA SER A 107 -10.79 -12.82 -18.79
C SER A 107 -10.24 -11.99 -17.62
N PHE A 108 -9.01 -12.30 -17.21
CA PHE A 108 -8.23 -11.59 -16.19
C PHE A 108 -7.84 -10.19 -16.69
N LEU A 109 -8.60 -9.14 -16.33
CA LEU A 109 -8.15 -7.75 -16.48
C LEU A 109 -7.39 -7.29 -15.23
N TYR A 110 -6.15 -7.75 -15.06
CA TYR A 110 -5.15 -7.08 -14.21
C TYR A 110 -3.72 -7.25 -14.75
N SER A 111 -3.54 -7.16 -16.07
CA SER A 111 -2.25 -7.35 -16.75
C SER A 111 -1.38 -6.09 -16.91
N PHE A 112 -1.59 -5.00 -16.16
CA PHE A 112 -0.75 -3.78 -16.36
C PHE A 112 -0.14 -3.13 -15.10
N GLU A 113 -0.52 -3.53 -13.87
CA GLU A 113 -0.02 -2.86 -12.64
C GLU A 113 0.89 -3.71 -11.75
N ASN A 114 1.56 -4.70 -12.35
CA ASN A 114 2.50 -5.57 -11.65
C ASN A 114 3.88 -5.70 -12.29
N GLN A 115 4.32 -4.68 -13.03
CA GLN A 115 5.70 -4.64 -13.53
C GLN A 115 6.76 -4.31 -12.45
N GLN A 116 6.36 -4.16 -11.18
CA GLN A 116 7.30 -4.03 -10.05
C GLN A 116 7.64 -5.35 -9.35
N GLU A 117 7.02 -6.49 -9.71
CA GLU A 117 7.53 -7.80 -9.27
C GLU A 117 8.81 -8.24 -10.02
N LYS A 118 9.25 -7.49 -11.05
CA LYS A 118 10.44 -7.83 -11.85
C LYS A 118 11.74 -7.12 -11.46
N LEU A 119 11.83 -6.51 -10.27
CA LEU A 119 13.10 -5.94 -9.77
C LEU A 119 13.51 -6.42 -8.37
N ALA A 120 12.85 -7.44 -7.82
CA ALA A 120 13.34 -8.15 -6.63
C ALA A 120 14.42 -9.22 -6.95
N CYS A 121 14.77 -9.42 -8.23
CA CYS A 121 15.85 -10.32 -8.65
C CYS A 121 16.81 -9.60 -9.60
N SER A 122 17.61 -8.68 -9.05
CA SER A 122 18.89 -8.28 -9.66
C SER A 122 19.83 -7.72 -8.58
N ILE A 123 20.05 -8.50 -7.51
CA ILE A 123 21.34 -8.51 -6.84
C ILE A 123 22.00 -9.81 -7.30
N GLY A 124 23.01 -9.66 -8.14
CA GLY A 124 23.84 -10.68 -8.75
C GLY A 124 24.86 -9.98 -9.61
#